data_AF-A0AAD5TJ22-F1
#
_entry.id   AF-A0AAD5TJ22-F1
#
_cell.length_a   1.000
_cell.length_b   1.000
_cell.length_c   1.000
_cell.angle_alpha   90.00
_cell.angle_beta   90.00
_cell.angle_gamma   90.00
#
_symmetry.space_group_name_H-M   'P 1'
#
loop_
_entity.id
_entity.type
_entity.pdbx_description
1 polymer ?
#
loop_
_entity_poly.entity_id
_entity_poly.type
_entity_poly.pdbx_seq_one_letter_code
_entity_poly.pdbx_strand_id
1 'polypeptide(L)'
;MAASSEDAIVRNRLLNDTRLFRKCAVRFYDSKSDAAHFLTELSQVQVGLRKHQLIHDMTERQVQLYEEEKGRILADIEKNTRELATLREHLAAVKIVRQNKLEYDALAEKITAYNTRPKSVENAVRLRAKIAETRLRTSTVRRKQELRKKQLLTIITAIQELQDSIAEDNEDESTEGGDVTYIENNKSPPAEEEEEGVVDEEKDVMDTT
;
A
#
# COMPACT_ATOMS: atom_id res chain seq x y z
N MET A 1 -18.32 -21.79 -57.21
CA MET A 1 -19.23 -22.48 -58.16
C MET A 1 -18.76 -23.87 -58.56
N ALA A 2 -17.45 -24.15 -58.70
CA ALA A 2 -16.95 -25.48 -59.08
C ALA A 2 -17.22 -26.59 -58.04
N ALA A 3 -17.07 -26.29 -56.73
CA ALA A 3 -17.29 -27.27 -55.65
C ALA A 3 -18.72 -27.84 -55.61
N SER A 4 -19.74 -27.04 -55.93
CA SER A 4 -21.13 -27.51 -55.99
C SER A 4 -21.38 -28.47 -57.16
N SER A 5 -20.64 -28.32 -58.27
CA SER A 5 -20.71 -29.22 -59.43
C SER A 5 -20.02 -30.55 -59.15
N GLU A 6 -18.86 -30.53 -58.48
CA GLU A 6 -18.13 -31.74 -58.09
C GLU A 6 -18.89 -32.54 -57.03
N ASP A 7 -19.47 -31.86 -56.03
CA ASP A 7 -20.34 -32.50 -55.04
C ASP A 7 -21.60 -33.08 -55.68
N ALA A 8 -22.18 -32.42 -56.69
CA ALA A 8 -23.30 -32.96 -57.44
C ALA A 8 -22.93 -34.23 -58.24
N ILE A 9 -21.73 -34.27 -58.82
CA ILE A 9 -21.22 -35.44 -59.55
C ILE A 9 -20.93 -36.60 -58.60
N VAL A 10 -20.26 -36.35 -57.48
CA VAL A 10 -19.97 -37.35 -56.44
C VAL A 10 -21.27 -37.87 -55.82
N ARG A 11 -22.24 -36.98 -55.57
CA ARG A 11 -23.60 -37.29 -55.10
C ARG A 11 -24.34 -38.21 -56.06
N ASN A 12 -24.35 -37.91 -57.36
CA ASN A 12 -25.01 -38.75 -58.36
C ASN A 12 -24.36 -40.14 -58.47
N ARG A 13 -23.04 -40.21 -58.29
CA ARG A 13 -22.26 -41.46 -58.35
C ARG A 13 -22.39 -42.34 -57.10
N LEU A 14 -22.65 -41.76 -55.94
CA LEU A 14 -22.84 -42.47 -54.66
C LEU A 14 -24.29 -42.92 -54.45
N LEU A 15 -25.28 -42.15 -54.92
CA LEU A 15 -26.71 -42.46 -54.74
C LEU A 15 -27.24 -43.45 -55.78
N ASN A 16 -26.63 -43.49 -56.97
CA ASN A 16 -26.98 -44.46 -58.00
C ASN A 16 -26.10 -45.72 -57.87
N ASP A 17 -26.63 -46.76 -57.22
CA ASP A 17 -26.02 -48.09 -57.30
C ASP A 17 -26.15 -48.64 -58.73
N THR A 18 -25.19 -48.24 -59.56
CA THR A 18 -25.09 -48.63 -60.97
C THR A 18 -24.97 -50.14 -61.14
N ARG A 19 -24.61 -50.90 -60.09
CA ARG A 19 -24.49 -52.36 -60.16
C ARG A 19 -25.86 -53.02 -60.11
N LEU A 20 -26.75 -52.57 -59.24
CA LEU A 20 -28.13 -53.07 -59.18
C LEU A 20 -28.90 -52.68 -60.45
N PHE A 21 -28.73 -51.44 -60.91
CA PHE A 21 -29.35 -50.99 -62.16
C PHE A 21 -28.84 -51.76 -63.38
N ARG A 22 -27.51 -52.02 -63.44
CA ARG A 22 -26.91 -52.82 -64.51
C ARG A 22 -27.34 -54.29 -64.44
N LYS A 23 -27.50 -54.88 -63.25
CA LYS A 23 -28.04 -56.23 -63.06
C LYS A 23 -29.49 -56.33 -63.52
N CYS A 24 -30.33 -55.36 -63.15
CA CYS A 24 -31.71 -55.26 -63.62
C CYS A 24 -31.76 -55.13 -65.16
N ALA A 25 -30.93 -54.26 -65.74
CA ALA A 25 -30.87 -54.05 -67.18
C ALA A 25 -30.41 -55.31 -67.95
N VAL A 26 -29.37 -56.00 -67.48
CA VAL A 26 -28.89 -57.24 -68.10
C VAL A 26 -29.96 -58.33 -68.09
N ARG A 27 -30.73 -58.45 -67.00
CA ARG A 27 -31.82 -59.44 -66.89
C ARG A 27 -33.06 -59.09 -67.70
N PHE A 28 -33.34 -57.80 -67.91
CA PHE A 28 -34.39 -57.34 -68.80
C PHE A 28 -34.14 -57.76 -70.27
N TYR A 29 -32.88 -57.76 -70.69
CA TYR A 29 -32.49 -58.20 -72.04
C TYR A 29 -32.34 -59.73 -72.17
N ASP A 30 -32.36 -60.48 -71.07
CA ASP A 30 -32.26 -61.94 -71.09
C ASP A 30 -33.66 -62.56 -71.30
N SER A 31 -33.85 -63.20 -72.47
CA SER A 31 -35.12 -63.81 -72.90
C SER A 31 -35.66 -64.92 -71.98
N LYS A 32 -34.84 -65.42 -71.04
CA LYS A 32 -35.21 -66.49 -70.09
C LYS A 32 -35.56 -65.98 -68.69
N SER A 33 -35.60 -64.67 -68.46
CA SER A 33 -35.83 -64.12 -67.12
C SER A 33 -37.32 -64.09 -66.76
N ASP A 34 -37.68 -64.67 -65.62
CA ASP A 34 -39.03 -64.55 -65.05
C ASP A 34 -39.35 -63.09 -64.74
N ALA A 35 -40.41 -62.56 -65.36
CA ALA A 35 -40.86 -61.18 -65.18
C ALA A 35 -41.09 -60.79 -63.70
N ALA A 36 -41.50 -61.73 -62.86
CA ALA A 36 -41.69 -61.53 -61.43
C ALA A 36 -40.38 -61.23 -60.69
N HIS A 37 -39.27 -61.87 -61.09
CA HIS A 37 -37.96 -61.62 -60.50
C HIS A 37 -37.40 -60.25 -60.92
N PHE A 38 -37.59 -59.85 -62.18
CA PHE A 38 -37.23 -58.51 -62.64
C PHE A 38 -38.00 -57.40 -61.91
N LEU A 39 -39.33 -57.55 -61.74
CA LEU A 39 -40.14 -56.59 -60.99
C LEU A 39 -39.72 -56.48 -59.52
N THR A 40 -39.32 -57.60 -58.90
CA THR A 40 -38.83 -57.60 -57.52
C THR A 40 -37.51 -56.83 -57.41
N GLU A 41 -36.55 -57.04 -58.32
CA GLU A 41 -35.30 -56.30 -58.31
C GLU A 41 -35.50 -54.80 -58.60
N LEU A 42 -36.41 -54.46 -59.52
CA LEU A 42 -36.79 -53.07 -59.80
C LEU A 42 -37.40 -52.39 -58.56
N SER A 43 -38.25 -53.11 -57.82
CA SER A 43 -38.82 -52.62 -56.56
C SER A 43 -37.75 -52.37 -55.49
N GLN A 44 -36.72 -53.22 -55.41
CA GLN A 44 -35.60 -53.04 -54.48
C GLN A 44 -34.76 -51.81 -54.84
N VAL A 45 -34.51 -51.57 -56.13
CA VAL A 45 -33.83 -50.35 -56.61
C VAL A 45 -34.65 -49.11 -56.28
N GLN A 46 -35.97 -49.16 -56.48
CA GLN A 46 -36.87 -48.04 -56.13
C GLN A 46 -36.85 -47.72 -54.63
N VAL A 47 -36.88 -48.74 -53.77
CA VAL A 47 -36.79 -48.56 -52.31
C VAL A 47 -35.41 -48.01 -51.90
N GLY A 48 -34.34 -48.50 -52.52
CA GLY A 48 -32.98 -48.00 -52.31
C GLY A 48 -32.86 -46.51 -52.66
N LEU A 49 -33.38 -46.10 -53.81
CA LEU A 49 -33.38 -44.70 -54.24
C LEU A 49 -34.16 -43.79 -53.27
N ARG A 50 -35.33 -44.25 -52.80
CA ARG A 50 -36.12 -43.51 -51.79
C ARG A 50 -35.38 -43.36 -50.45
N LYS A 51 -34.69 -44.42 -50.00
CA LYS A 51 -33.85 -44.36 -48.79
C LYS A 51 -32.73 -43.34 -48.95
N HIS A 52 -32.06 -43.34 -50.09
CA HIS A 52 -31.00 -42.38 -50.41
C HIS A 52 -31.50 -40.94 -50.42
N GLN A 53 -32.67 -40.69 -51.01
CA GLN A 53 -33.32 -39.37 -50.95
C GLN A 53 -33.63 -38.95 -49.50
N LEU A 54 -34.17 -39.85 -48.68
CA LEU A 54 -34.47 -39.54 -47.28
C LEU A 54 -33.21 -39.22 -46.47
N ILE A 55 -32.13 -39.98 -46.68
CA ILE A 55 -30.84 -39.71 -46.04
C ILE A 55 -30.31 -38.35 -46.49
N HIS A 56 -30.41 -38.02 -47.78
CA HIS A 56 -30.02 -36.71 -48.30
C HIS A 56 -30.77 -35.57 -47.59
N ASP A 57 -32.10 -35.64 -47.57
CA ASP A 57 -32.93 -34.61 -46.95
C ASP A 57 -32.63 -34.47 -45.44
N MET A 58 -32.35 -35.59 -44.77
CA MET A 58 -31.91 -35.59 -43.37
C MET A 58 -30.53 -34.93 -43.22
N THR A 59 -29.56 -35.25 -44.07
CA THR A 59 -28.21 -34.67 -43.99
C THR A 59 -28.20 -33.18 -44.27
N GLU A 60 -29.03 -32.71 -45.20
CA GLU A 60 -29.16 -31.28 -45.51
C GLU A 60 -29.68 -30.51 -44.29
N ARG A 61 -30.71 -31.04 -43.61
CA ARG A 61 -31.20 -30.46 -42.34
C ARG A 61 -30.14 -30.50 -41.24
N GLN A 62 -29.37 -31.58 -41.14
CA GLN A 62 -28.30 -31.68 -40.15
C GLN A 62 -27.20 -30.64 -40.39
N VAL A 63 -26.81 -30.41 -41.65
CA VAL A 63 -25.81 -29.37 -41.99
C VAL A 63 -26.32 -27.99 -41.59
N GLN A 64 -27.58 -27.67 -41.90
CA GLN A 64 -28.20 -26.39 -41.50
C GLN A 64 -28.17 -26.19 -39.97
N LEU A 65 -28.56 -27.22 -39.20
CA LEU A 65 -28.52 -27.17 -37.74
C LEU A 65 -27.09 -26.97 -37.19
N TYR A 66 -26.09 -27.61 -37.80
CA TYR A 66 -24.70 -27.42 -37.39
C TYR A 66 -24.17 -26.02 -37.73
N GLU A 67 -24.60 -25.44 -38.86
CA GLU A 67 -24.24 -24.07 -39.22
C GLU A 67 -24.87 -23.05 -38.26
N GLU A 68 -26.13 -23.26 -37.88
CA GLU A 68 -26.82 -22.44 -36.88
C GLU A 68 -26.13 -22.52 -35.51
N GLU A 69 -25.86 -23.73 -35.02
CA GLU A 69 -25.20 -23.92 -33.72
C GLU A 69 -23.77 -23.37 -33.73
N LYS A 70 -23.04 -23.50 -34.85
CA LYS A 70 -21.74 -22.85 -35.02
C LYS A 70 -21.86 -21.33 -34.92
N GLY A 71 -22.86 -20.73 -35.56
CA GLY A 71 -23.11 -19.28 -35.47
C GLY A 71 -23.38 -18.84 -34.03
N ARG A 72 -24.19 -19.61 -33.30
CA ARG A 72 -24.48 -19.37 -31.88
C ARG A 72 -23.22 -19.44 -31.01
N ILE A 73 -22.42 -20.49 -31.17
CA ILE A 73 -21.16 -20.65 -30.40
C ILE A 73 -20.21 -19.49 -30.66
N LEU A 74 -20.07 -19.05 -31.92
CA LEU A 74 -19.23 -17.89 -32.25
C LEU A 74 -19.74 -16.60 -31.61
N ALA A 75 -21.05 -16.36 -31.63
CA ALA A 75 -21.65 -15.20 -30.97
C ALA A 75 -21.42 -15.23 -29.44
N ASP A 76 -21.55 -16.40 -28.82
CA ASP A 76 -21.28 -16.58 -27.38
C ASP A 76 -19.79 -16.36 -27.06
N ILE A 77 -18.87 -16.81 -27.92
CA ILE A 77 -17.44 -16.53 -27.77
C ILE A 77 -17.17 -15.02 -27.85
N GLU A 78 -17.74 -14.33 -28.83
CA GLU A 78 -17.60 -12.88 -28.93
C GLU A 78 -18.19 -12.14 -27.73
N LYS A 79 -19.34 -12.59 -27.21
CA LYS A 79 -19.94 -12.02 -26.01
C LYS A 79 -19.02 -12.20 -24.79
N ASN A 80 -18.56 -13.43 -24.55
CA ASN A 80 -17.70 -13.75 -23.43
C ASN A 80 -16.35 -13.03 -23.50
N THR A 81 -15.79 -12.85 -24.71
CA THR A 81 -14.54 -12.10 -24.88
C THR A 81 -14.71 -10.61 -24.57
N ARG A 82 -15.85 -10.00 -24.97
CA ARG A 82 -16.19 -8.63 -24.57
C ARG A 82 -16.37 -8.51 -23.06
N GLU A 83 -17.13 -9.41 -22.45
CA GLU A 83 -17.32 -9.43 -20.99
C GLU A 83 -15.98 -9.57 -20.25
N LEU A 84 -15.11 -10.46 -20.72
CA LEU A 84 -13.78 -10.66 -20.15
C LEU A 84 -12.88 -9.42 -20.27
N ALA A 85 -12.99 -8.64 -21.37
CA ALA A 85 -12.30 -7.36 -21.48
C ALA A 85 -12.81 -6.35 -20.44
N THR A 86 -14.12 -6.21 -20.30
CA THR A 86 -14.72 -5.30 -19.30
C THR A 86 -14.35 -5.70 -17.87
N LEU A 87 -14.32 -7.00 -17.58
CA LEU A 87 -13.96 -7.52 -16.26
C LEU A 87 -12.49 -7.25 -15.91
N ARG A 88 -11.60 -7.30 -16.91
CA ARG A 88 -10.19 -6.95 -16.74
C ARG A 88 -9.99 -5.47 -16.42
N GLU A 89 -10.72 -4.59 -17.10
CA GLU A 89 -10.69 -3.15 -16.83
C GLU A 89 -11.21 -2.85 -15.42
N HIS A 90 -12.34 -3.44 -15.04
CA HIS A 90 -12.90 -3.29 -13.70
C HIS A 90 -11.93 -3.80 -12.62
N LEU A 91 -11.29 -4.95 -12.85
CA LEU A 91 -10.30 -5.51 -11.94
C LEU A 91 -9.08 -4.59 -11.80
N ALA A 92 -8.61 -3.98 -12.88
CA ALA A 92 -7.52 -3.00 -12.82
C ALA A 92 -7.93 -1.76 -12.00
N ALA A 93 -9.13 -1.23 -12.21
CA ALA A 93 -9.66 -0.10 -11.43
C ALA A 93 -9.76 -0.44 -9.93
N VAL A 94 -10.32 -1.60 -9.59
CA VAL A 94 -10.44 -2.06 -8.20
C VAL A 94 -9.06 -2.25 -7.54
N LYS A 95 -8.06 -2.73 -8.26
CA LYS A 95 -6.68 -2.85 -7.75
C LYS A 95 -6.10 -1.49 -7.37
N ILE A 96 -6.30 -0.47 -8.20
CA ILE A 96 -5.84 0.90 -7.91
C ILE A 96 -6.52 1.42 -6.64
N VAL A 97 -7.84 1.27 -6.52
CA VAL A 97 -8.58 1.69 -5.31
C VAL A 97 -8.06 0.96 -4.07
N ARG A 98 -7.80 -0.35 -4.18
CA ARG A 98 -7.23 -1.13 -3.07
C ARG A 98 -5.84 -0.63 -2.68
N GLN A 99 -4.97 -0.35 -3.64
CA GLN A 99 -3.63 0.18 -3.37
C GLN A 99 -3.72 1.54 -2.67
N ASN A 100 -4.52 2.46 -3.19
CA ASN A 100 -4.74 3.76 -2.56
C ASN A 100 -5.27 3.60 -1.13
N LYS A 101 -6.20 2.67 -0.89
CA LYS A 101 -6.71 2.38 0.45
C LYS A 101 -5.60 1.92 1.39
N LEU A 102 -4.74 1.00 0.95
CA LEU A 102 -3.61 0.53 1.77
C LEU A 102 -2.64 1.66 2.10
N GLU A 103 -2.37 2.56 1.15
CA GLU A 103 -1.54 3.74 1.37
C GLU A 103 -2.19 4.71 2.38
N TYR A 104 -3.50 4.95 2.27
CA TYR A 104 -4.24 5.76 3.23
C TYR A 104 -4.29 5.12 4.62
N ASP A 105 -4.50 3.81 4.71
CA ASP A 105 -4.52 3.08 5.98
C ASP A 105 -3.14 3.15 6.66
N ALA A 106 -2.05 2.97 5.90
CA ALA A 106 -0.68 3.10 6.42
C ALA A 106 -0.35 4.53 6.87
N LEU A 107 -0.81 5.56 6.14
CA LEU A 107 -0.68 6.95 6.57
C LEU A 107 -1.53 7.25 7.80
N ALA A 108 -2.75 6.72 7.87
CA ALA A 108 -3.63 6.89 9.01
C ALA A 108 -3.01 6.28 10.27
N GLU A 109 -2.43 5.09 10.18
CA GLU A 109 -1.71 4.44 11.30
C GLU A 109 -0.57 5.34 11.82
N LYS A 110 0.27 5.85 10.91
CA LYS A 110 1.34 6.80 11.26
C LYS A 110 0.79 8.07 11.92
N ILE A 111 -0.31 8.63 11.41
CA ILE A 111 -0.95 9.83 11.97
C ILE A 111 -1.50 9.54 13.38
N THR A 112 -2.10 8.37 13.59
CA THR A 112 -2.66 7.98 14.89
C THR A 112 -1.61 7.72 15.96
N ALA A 113 -0.36 7.42 15.57
CA ALA A 113 0.76 7.32 16.51
C ALA A 113 1.09 8.68 17.16
N TYR A 114 0.81 9.79 16.48
CA TYR A 114 0.99 11.13 17.05
C TYR A 114 -0.19 11.52 17.94
N ASN A 115 0.07 12.37 18.92
CA ASN A 115 -0.99 12.90 19.77
C ASN A 115 -2.03 13.66 18.94
N THR A 116 -3.29 13.59 19.38
CA THR A 116 -4.34 14.33 18.68
C THR A 116 -4.05 15.83 18.73
N ARG A 117 -4.28 16.52 17.61
CA ARG A 117 -4.09 17.97 17.48
C ARG A 117 -4.59 18.79 18.69
N PRO A 118 -5.81 18.57 19.22
CA PRO A 118 -6.26 19.31 20.40
C PRO A 118 -5.40 19.06 21.64
N LYS A 119 -5.00 17.81 21.93
CA LYS A 119 -4.12 17.48 23.06
C LYS A 119 -2.74 18.11 22.91
N SER A 120 -2.20 18.16 21.69
CA SER A 120 -0.93 18.83 21.40
C SER A 120 -0.99 20.33 21.68
N VAL A 121 -2.08 20.98 21.26
CA VAL A 121 -2.32 22.41 21.52
C VAL A 121 -2.49 22.68 23.02
N GLU A 122 -3.26 21.86 23.74
CA GLU A 122 -3.42 21.97 25.19
C GLU A 122 -2.09 21.83 25.91
N ASN A 123 -1.28 20.83 25.56
CA ASN A 123 0.06 20.64 26.10
C ASN A 123 0.95 21.86 25.82
N ALA A 124 0.91 22.41 24.61
CA ALA A 124 1.68 23.60 24.25
C ALA A 124 1.28 24.82 25.09
N VAL A 125 -0.03 25.04 25.31
CA VAL A 125 -0.53 26.12 26.17
C VAL A 125 -0.09 25.91 27.62
N ARG A 126 -0.21 24.69 28.14
CA ARG A 126 0.24 24.34 29.50
C ARG A 126 1.74 24.57 29.68
N LEU A 127 2.57 24.13 28.74
CA LEU A 127 4.02 24.35 28.78
C LEU A 127 4.36 25.84 28.72
N ARG A 128 3.67 26.62 27.88
CA ARG A 128 3.86 28.08 27.81
C ARG A 128 3.52 28.76 29.13
N ALA A 129 2.43 28.37 29.78
CA ALA A 129 2.07 28.89 31.10
C ALA A 129 3.15 28.56 32.15
N LYS A 130 3.63 27.31 32.17
CA LYS A 130 4.70 26.87 33.08
C LYS A 130 6.02 27.62 32.84
N ILE A 131 6.37 27.90 31.58
CA ILE A 131 7.55 28.72 31.24
C ILE A 131 7.39 30.14 31.77
N ALA A 132 6.22 30.75 31.59
CA ALA A 132 5.95 32.10 32.09
C ALA A 132 6.04 32.16 33.63
N GLU A 133 5.47 31.17 34.33
CA GLU A 133 5.55 31.04 35.79
C GLU A 133 7.00 30.90 36.26
N THR A 134 7.77 29.99 35.65
CA THR A 134 9.19 29.79 36.01
C THR A 134 9.99 31.07 35.77
N ARG A 135 9.77 31.78 34.67
CA ARG A 135 10.45 33.07 34.40
C ARG A 135 10.15 34.12 35.48
N LEU A 136 8.89 34.21 35.92
CA LEU A 136 8.49 35.10 37.02
C LEU A 136 9.15 34.68 38.35
N ARG A 137 9.19 33.39 38.64
CA ARG A 137 9.88 32.88 39.83
C ARG A 137 11.37 33.19 39.79
N THR A 138 12.03 32.96 38.67
CA THR A 138 13.45 33.27 38.49
C THR A 138 13.72 34.77 38.63
N SER A 139 12.88 35.65 38.06
CA SER A 139 13.06 37.09 38.19
C SER A 139 12.89 37.57 39.64
N THR A 140 11.92 37.02 40.38
CA THR A 140 11.71 37.38 41.78
C THR A 140 12.84 36.88 42.68
N VAL A 141 13.37 35.67 42.45
CA VAL A 141 14.54 35.14 43.15
C VAL A 141 15.77 35.99 42.85
N ARG A 142 16.01 36.33 41.59
CA ARG A 142 17.13 37.20 41.18
C ARG A 142 17.08 38.57 41.88
N ARG A 143 15.90 39.19 41.93
CA ARG A 143 15.68 40.45 42.66
C ARG A 143 15.99 40.32 44.16
N LYS A 144 15.57 39.22 44.80
CA LYS A 144 15.90 38.96 46.22
C LYS A 144 17.40 38.77 46.42
N GLN A 145 18.07 38.08 45.51
CA GLN A 145 19.53 37.90 45.55
C GLN A 145 20.26 39.23 45.42
N GLU A 146 19.86 40.08 44.46
CA GLU A 146 20.45 41.42 44.28
C GLU A 146 20.24 42.31 45.52
N LEU A 147 19.05 42.25 46.13
CA LEU A 147 18.79 42.97 47.39
C LEU A 147 19.71 42.49 48.51
N ARG A 148 19.86 41.16 48.69
CA ARG A 148 20.76 40.61 49.72
C ARG A 148 22.22 40.96 49.46
N LYS A 149 22.67 40.96 48.20
CA LYS A 149 24.02 41.42 47.83
C LYS A 149 24.23 42.88 48.23
N LYS A 150 23.25 43.76 47.97
CA LYS A 150 23.30 45.16 48.39
C LYS A 150 23.33 45.31 49.91
N GLN A 151 22.48 44.59 50.63
CA GLN A 151 22.46 44.59 52.10
C GLN A 151 23.80 44.12 52.69
N LEU A 152 24.38 43.05 52.13
CA LEU A 152 25.68 42.54 52.55
C LEU A 152 26.78 43.58 52.31
N LEU A 153 26.80 44.24 51.15
CA LEU A 153 27.75 45.31 50.85
C LEU A 153 27.64 46.45 51.87
N THR A 154 26.42 46.89 52.21
CA THR A 154 26.22 47.91 53.24
C THR A 154 26.75 47.49 54.61
N ILE A 155 26.54 46.23 55.01
CA ILE A 155 27.09 45.70 56.26
C ILE A 155 28.62 45.68 56.23
N ILE A 156 29.22 45.26 55.11
CA ILE A 156 30.68 45.25 54.93
C ILE A 156 31.23 46.68 55.07
N THR A 157 30.60 47.66 54.41
CA THR A 157 31.02 49.07 54.52
C THR A 157 30.88 49.60 55.95
N ALA A 158 29.79 49.29 56.65
CA ALA A 158 29.62 49.69 58.05
C ALA A 158 30.64 49.02 58.99
N ILE A 159 31.02 47.77 58.73
CA ILE A 159 32.10 47.10 59.47
C ILE A 159 33.44 47.78 59.19
N GLN A 160 33.72 48.14 57.94
CA GLN A 160 34.94 48.87 57.58
C GLN A 160 34.98 50.25 58.25
N GLU A 161 33.89 51.01 58.21
CA GLU A 161 33.77 52.29 58.92
C GLU A 161 33.97 52.14 60.44
N LEU A 162 33.44 51.08 61.04
CA LEU A 162 33.68 50.78 62.46
C LEU A 162 35.14 50.37 62.72
N GLN A 163 35.76 49.60 61.83
CA GLN A 163 37.18 49.25 61.93
C GLN A 163 38.06 50.49 61.81
N ASP A 164 37.74 51.40 60.88
CA ASP A 164 38.44 52.66 60.68
C ASP A 164 38.26 53.57 61.91
N SER A 165 37.04 53.70 62.45
CA SER A 165 36.77 54.43 63.70
C SER A 165 37.50 53.85 64.90
N ILE A 166 37.56 52.52 65.03
CA ILE A 166 38.34 51.86 66.09
C ILE A 166 39.84 52.10 65.89
N ALA A 167 40.32 52.11 64.64
CA ALA A 167 41.72 52.43 64.34
C ALA A 167 42.05 53.89 64.70
N GLU A 168 41.18 54.84 64.35
CA GLU A 168 41.28 56.26 64.74
C GLU A 168 41.25 56.44 66.27
N ASP A 169 40.32 55.78 66.99
CA ASP A 169 40.26 55.82 68.45
C ASP A 169 41.54 55.24 69.11
N ASN A 170 42.12 54.17 68.54
CA ASN A 170 43.40 53.63 69.00
C ASN A 170 44.58 54.55 68.67
N GLU A 171 44.54 55.28 67.55
CA GLU A 171 45.55 56.31 67.23
C GLU A 171 45.45 57.51 68.18
N ASP A 172 44.23 57.92 68.56
CA ASP A 172 44.01 59.00 69.53
C ASP A 172 44.43 58.60 70.97
N GLU A 173 44.19 57.35 71.40
CA GLU A 173 44.72 56.82 72.67
C GLU A 173 46.25 56.64 72.66
N SER A 174 46.89 56.53 71.49
CA SER A 174 48.34 56.37 71.36
C SER A 174 49.16 57.66 71.47
N THR A 175 48.50 58.82 71.66
CA THR A 175 49.19 60.10 71.92
C THR A 175 49.55 60.32 73.40
N GLU A 176 49.14 59.42 74.31
CA GLU A 176 49.60 59.37 75.71
C GLU A 176 49.86 57.94 76.19
N GLY A 177 50.92 57.28 75.71
CA GLY A 177 51.42 56.05 76.35
C GLY A 177 52.37 55.24 75.50
N GLY A 178 53.60 55.05 75.98
CA GLY A 178 54.69 54.42 75.24
C GLY A 178 54.60 52.89 75.05
N ASP A 179 55.25 52.47 73.95
CA ASP A 179 55.96 51.21 73.65
C ASP A 179 55.35 49.86 74.09
N VAL A 180 55.10 48.94 73.13
CA VAL A 180 55.76 47.61 73.02
C VAL A 180 55.25 46.86 71.77
N THR A 181 56.20 46.30 71.03
CA THR A 181 56.11 45.38 69.88
C THR A 181 55.28 44.11 70.11
N TYR A 182 54.51 43.64 69.10
CA TYR A 182 54.39 42.20 68.79
C TYR A 182 54.13 41.97 67.28
N ILE A 183 54.95 41.11 66.68
CA ILE A 183 54.80 40.56 65.33
C ILE A 183 53.89 39.34 65.44
N GLU A 184 52.73 39.36 64.78
CA GLU A 184 51.91 38.16 64.56
C GLU A 184 51.93 37.73 63.08
N ASN A 185 52.25 36.45 62.93
CA ASN A 185 52.39 35.74 61.67
C ASN A 185 51.04 35.57 60.97
N ASN A 186 50.86 36.24 59.82
CA ASN A 186 49.79 35.90 58.88
C ASN A 186 50.14 34.61 58.12
N LYS A 187 49.49 33.53 58.53
CA LYS A 187 49.40 32.29 57.74
C LYS A 187 48.17 32.40 56.85
N SER A 188 48.39 32.67 55.56
CA SER A 188 47.34 32.67 54.54
C SER A 188 46.63 31.30 54.48
N PRO A 189 45.30 31.23 54.31
CA PRO A 189 44.61 29.98 54.04
C PRO A 189 44.92 29.47 52.62
N PRO A 190 44.98 28.14 52.39
CA PRO A 190 45.20 27.60 51.06
C PRO A 190 43.94 27.73 50.20
N ALA A 191 44.15 27.92 48.90
CA ALA A 191 43.12 27.94 47.87
C ALA A 191 42.37 26.59 47.85
N GLU A 192 41.04 26.65 47.95
CA GLU A 192 40.16 25.52 47.67
C GLU A 192 40.18 25.23 46.17
N GLU A 193 40.52 23.99 45.82
CA GLU A 193 40.53 23.44 44.48
C GLU A 193 39.10 23.40 43.92
N GLU A 194 38.91 23.95 42.72
CA GLU A 194 37.68 23.76 41.95
C GLU A 194 37.58 22.29 41.51
N GLU A 195 36.69 21.54 42.16
CA GLU A 195 36.28 20.21 41.71
C GLU A 195 35.42 20.36 40.44
N GLU A 196 36.07 20.23 39.29
CA GLU A 196 35.43 20.17 37.98
C GLU A 196 34.71 18.83 37.85
N GLY A 197 33.40 18.84 38.09
CA GLY A 197 32.52 17.70 37.82
C GLY A 197 32.47 17.41 36.32
N VAL A 198 33.18 16.35 35.89
CA VAL A 198 33.03 15.75 34.56
C VAL A 198 31.61 15.17 34.45
N VAL A 199 30.82 15.71 33.54
CA VAL A 199 29.53 15.14 33.13
C VAL A 199 29.84 14.06 32.10
N ASP A 200 29.66 12.79 32.46
CA ASP A 200 29.69 11.68 31.51
C ASP A 200 28.56 11.85 30.50
N GLU A 201 28.90 12.16 29.25
CA GLU A 201 27.99 12.05 28.11
C GLU A 201 27.79 10.57 27.77
N GLU A 202 26.68 9.99 28.24
CA GLU A 202 26.13 8.77 27.66
C GLU A 202 25.82 9.02 26.18
N LYS A 203 26.70 8.52 25.30
CA LYS A 203 26.39 8.36 23.88
C LYS A 203 25.42 7.19 23.74
N ASP A 204 24.14 7.52 23.63
CA ASP A 204 23.14 6.59 23.14
C ASP A 204 23.51 6.12 21.73
N VAL A 205 23.80 4.82 21.68
CA VAL A 205 23.94 4.02 20.46
C VAL A 205 22.56 3.94 19.81
N MET A 206 22.36 4.67 18.71
CA MET A 206 21.26 4.40 17.80
C MET A 206 21.78 3.51 16.67
N ASP A 207 21.87 2.21 16.97
CA ASP A 207 21.62 1.19 15.97
C ASP A 207 20.11 1.20 15.68
N THR A 208 19.73 1.34 14.42
CA THR A 208 18.55 0.67 13.85
C THR A 208 18.48 0.90 12.34
N THR A 209 18.83 -0.18 11.62
CA THR A 209 18.05 -0.86 10.57
C THR A 209 17.31 -0.03 9.51
#